data_AF-A0A9E0NFR2-F1
#
_entry.id   AF-A0A9E0NFR2-F1
#
_cell.length_a   1.000
_cell.length_b   1.000
_cell.length_c   1.000
_cell.angle_alpha   90.00
_cell.angle_beta   90.00
_cell.angle_gamma   90.00
#
_symmetry.space_group_name_H-M   'P 1'
#
loop_
_entity.id
_entity.type
_entity.pdbx_description
1 polymer ?
#
loop_
_entity_poly.entity_id
_entity_poly.type
_entity_poly.pdbx_seq_one_letter_code
_entity_poly.pdbx_strand_id
1 'polypeptide(L)'
;MAGTAPQTDLGWDLPVGEWTRGPRTLRGQVGDVAIAGESRWWGRQWLLSTGAPQAAGLDLVLFVSRRGMAHGYWRDVPVGEAGFDRDHFVFTDQPALLPLVLGAVSRAALSAGSIDDAVELHAAGDRVGTRGLIRVGDAGAVQRHLDVQHALRADRQALVGRWHAALAAGSARPLGDWPLSGIMTTRGASVSLDVRWRRPGSRDALEWQEAAASLRTVLTGPALGGAPWRLTEVGLGLPWQHQLGPRRFAATGPLPPRWPLLAPALAGADVVALGADGSALTLELRGLASGRQLDDARRVIELLTEAAAPTSPYR
;
A
#
# COMPACT_ATOMS: atom_id res chain seq x y z
N MET A 1 3.43 28.06 27.00
CA MET A 1 4.11 27.56 28.21
C MET A 1 4.60 26.15 27.93
N ALA A 2 5.90 25.91 27.94
CA ALA A 2 6.45 24.57 27.74
C ALA A 2 6.27 23.79 29.07
N GLY A 3 5.38 22.80 29.08
CA GLY A 3 5.19 21.93 30.24
C GLY A 3 6.39 21.01 30.41
N THR A 4 6.99 20.99 31.59
CA THR A 4 8.03 20.02 31.97
C THR A 4 7.46 18.60 31.95
N ALA A 5 8.20 17.67 31.34
CA ALA A 5 7.89 16.26 31.31
C ALA A 5 7.66 15.70 32.72
N PRO A 6 6.55 15.00 33.01
CA PRO A 6 6.37 14.35 34.30
C PRO A 6 7.37 13.20 34.43
N GLN A 7 8.28 13.30 35.40
CA GLN A 7 9.12 12.18 35.81
C GLN A 7 8.23 11.09 36.42
N THR A 8 8.30 9.89 35.87
CA THR A 8 7.60 8.72 36.41
C THR A 8 8.55 7.89 37.28
N ASP A 9 7.99 7.23 38.27
CA ASP A 9 8.62 6.15 39.04
C ASP A 9 9.06 4.96 38.16
N LEU A 10 8.64 4.95 36.89
CA LEU A 10 8.99 3.96 35.89
C LEU A 10 10.37 4.18 35.25
N GLY A 11 11.00 5.35 35.46
CA GLY A 11 12.26 5.71 34.81
C GLY A 11 12.13 5.87 33.29
N TRP A 12 10.94 6.25 32.82
CA TRP A 12 10.68 6.57 31.42
C TRP A 12 10.74 8.07 31.19
N ASP A 13 11.31 8.48 30.06
CA ASP A 13 11.25 9.87 29.61
C ASP A 13 9.93 10.08 28.88
N LEU A 14 8.99 10.76 29.56
CA LEU A 14 7.71 11.08 28.97
C LEU A 14 7.81 12.38 28.15
N PRO A 15 7.55 12.34 26.84
CA PRO A 15 7.54 13.56 26.03
C PRO A 15 6.43 14.52 26.49
N VAL A 16 6.57 15.80 26.10
CA VAL A 16 5.60 16.85 26.41
C VAL A 16 4.22 16.45 25.89
N GLY A 17 3.26 16.36 26.79
CA GLY A 17 1.90 15.90 26.51
C GLY A 17 1.05 15.84 27.78
N GLU A 18 -0.21 15.43 27.61
CA GLU A 18 -1.11 15.20 28.75
C GLU A 18 -0.95 13.77 29.23
N TRP A 19 -0.69 13.57 30.52
CA TRP A 19 -0.43 12.25 31.10
C TRP A 19 -1.28 12.02 32.35
N THR A 20 -1.83 10.82 32.47
CA THR A 20 -2.58 10.33 33.64
C THR A 20 -2.00 9.00 34.09
N ARG A 21 -1.58 8.91 35.35
CA ARG A 21 -1.04 7.69 35.96
C ARG A 21 -2.05 7.12 36.97
N GLY A 22 -2.48 5.88 36.74
CA GLY A 22 -3.23 5.09 37.73
C GLY A 22 -2.30 4.20 38.56
N PRO A 23 -2.79 3.20 39.32
CA PRO A 23 -1.90 2.26 40.03
C PRO A 23 -1.11 1.36 39.08
N ARG A 24 -1.76 0.81 38.05
CA ARG A 24 -1.17 -0.15 37.08
C ARG A 24 -1.37 0.24 35.63
N THR A 25 -1.77 1.49 35.42
CA THR A 25 -2.05 2.06 34.11
C THR A 25 -1.30 3.38 33.96
N LEU A 26 -0.91 3.66 32.73
CA LEU A 26 -0.44 4.95 32.26
C LEU A 26 -1.27 5.29 31.03
N ARG A 27 -1.76 6.52 30.92
CA ARG A 27 -2.41 7.02 29.71
C ARG A 27 -1.83 8.37 29.39
N GLY A 28 -1.67 8.67 28.12
CA GLY A 28 -1.29 10.01 27.70
C GLY A 28 -1.61 10.30 26.26
N GLN A 29 -1.45 11.56 25.89
CA GLN A 29 -1.63 12.02 24.53
C GLN A 29 -0.48 12.94 24.15
N VAL A 30 0.15 12.64 23.02
CA VAL A 30 1.26 13.41 22.45
C VAL A 30 0.86 13.78 21.03
N GLY A 31 0.45 15.05 20.84
CA GLY A 31 -0.21 15.47 19.61
C GLY A 31 -1.50 14.69 19.36
N ASP A 32 -1.56 13.98 18.25
CA ASP A 32 -2.69 13.11 17.86
C ASP A 32 -2.48 11.62 18.21
N VAL A 33 -1.35 11.27 18.83
CA VAL A 33 -1.06 9.89 19.22
C VAL A 33 -1.55 9.65 20.65
N ALA A 34 -2.54 8.78 20.80
CA ALA A 34 -2.94 8.27 22.10
C ALA A 34 -1.96 7.18 22.56
N ILE A 35 -1.57 7.21 23.83
CA ILE A 35 -0.62 6.28 24.45
C ILE A 35 -1.31 5.65 25.66
N ALA A 36 -1.21 4.33 25.79
CA ALA A 36 -1.70 3.58 26.93
C ALA A 36 -0.67 2.53 27.36
N GLY A 37 -0.33 2.52 28.63
CA GLY A 37 0.55 1.55 29.26
C GLY A 37 -0.21 0.74 30.32
N GLU A 38 -0.03 -0.57 30.34
CA GLU A 38 -0.58 -1.45 31.37
C GLU A 38 0.51 -2.35 31.98
N SER A 39 0.66 -2.31 33.29
CA SER A 39 1.58 -3.19 34.01
C SER A 39 1.05 -4.62 34.01
N ARG A 40 1.89 -5.59 33.60
CA ARG A 40 1.57 -7.02 33.78
C ARG A 40 1.64 -7.38 35.27
N TRP A 41 0.82 -8.35 35.71
CA TRP A 41 0.78 -8.71 37.15
C TRP A 41 2.00 -9.52 37.59
N TRP A 42 2.77 -10.01 36.63
CA TRP A 42 4.04 -10.69 36.83
C TRP A 42 5.16 -9.89 36.13
N GLY A 43 6.25 -9.64 36.85
CA GLY A 43 7.46 -9.00 36.31
C GLY A 43 7.46 -7.47 36.29
N ARG A 44 8.64 -6.89 36.03
CA ARG A 44 8.85 -5.43 35.86
C ARG A 44 8.62 -5.00 34.40
N GLN A 45 7.54 -5.48 33.80
CA GLN A 45 7.19 -5.26 32.40
C GLN A 45 5.85 -4.55 32.26
N TRP A 46 5.80 -3.68 31.27
CA TRP A 46 4.63 -2.92 30.88
C TRP A 46 4.30 -3.23 29.42
N LEU A 47 3.02 -3.36 29.15
CA LEU A 47 2.51 -3.37 27.80
C LEU A 47 2.22 -1.93 27.39
N LEU A 48 3.00 -1.39 26.46
CA LEU A 48 2.76 -0.08 25.88
C LEU A 48 2.03 -0.24 24.54
N SER A 49 0.96 0.54 24.38
CA SER A 49 0.17 0.63 23.17
C SER A 49 0.10 2.09 22.75
N THR A 50 0.28 2.36 21.47
CA THR A 50 -0.05 3.66 20.88
C THR A 50 -1.17 3.49 19.86
N GLY A 51 -1.92 4.54 19.61
CA GLY A 51 -2.90 4.58 18.54
C GLY A 51 -3.07 6.01 18.04
N ALA A 52 -2.77 6.22 16.77
CA ALA A 52 -3.09 7.47 16.10
C ALA A 52 -4.33 7.27 15.21
N PRO A 53 -5.22 8.26 15.12
CA PRO A 53 -6.17 8.29 14.02
C PRO A 53 -5.35 8.37 12.73
N GLN A 54 -5.38 7.29 11.98
CA GLN A 54 -4.89 7.25 10.62
C GLN A 54 -6.11 6.87 9.80
N ALA A 55 -6.74 7.86 9.17
CA ALA A 55 -7.85 7.68 8.25
C ALA A 55 -7.39 6.90 7.01
N ALA A 56 -7.01 5.64 7.18
CA ALA A 56 -6.40 4.83 6.14
C ALA A 56 -7.48 4.17 5.27
N GLY A 57 -8.70 3.98 5.80
CA GLY A 57 -9.74 3.23 5.10
C GLY A 57 -9.29 1.81 4.71
N LEU A 58 -8.21 1.35 5.33
CA LEU A 58 -7.61 0.04 5.16
C LEU A 58 -7.95 -0.75 6.40
N ASP A 59 -8.72 -1.82 6.21
CA ASP A 59 -8.99 -2.77 7.28
C ASP A 59 -8.00 -3.93 7.15
N LEU A 60 -6.78 -3.74 7.69
CA LEU A 60 -5.73 -4.76 7.65
C LEU A 60 -5.03 -4.96 9.00
N VAL A 61 -4.84 -6.21 9.35
CA VAL A 61 -3.96 -6.62 10.42
C VAL A 61 -2.53 -6.63 9.87
N LEU A 62 -1.63 -5.88 10.50
CA LEU A 62 -0.19 -5.96 10.26
C LEU A 62 0.51 -6.32 11.58
N PHE A 63 1.50 -7.18 11.50
CA PHE A 63 2.26 -7.61 12.66
C PHE A 63 3.73 -7.66 12.25
N VAL A 64 4.56 -6.93 12.97
CA VAL A 64 6.00 -6.88 12.72
C VAL A 64 6.74 -7.22 14.00
N SER A 65 7.54 -8.27 13.99
CA SER A 65 8.20 -8.75 15.21
C SER A 65 9.54 -9.40 14.93
N ARG A 66 10.54 -9.09 15.75
CA ARG A 66 11.84 -9.79 15.72
C ARG A 66 11.77 -11.22 16.27
N ARG A 67 10.64 -11.62 16.89
CA ARG A 67 10.39 -12.93 17.52
C ARG A 67 9.09 -13.57 17.03
N GLY A 68 8.63 -13.23 15.83
CA GLY A 68 7.24 -13.47 15.38
C GLY A 68 6.67 -14.88 15.57
N MET A 69 7.48 -15.93 15.40
CA MET A 69 7.05 -17.32 15.64
C MET A 69 6.60 -17.58 17.09
N ALA A 70 7.19 -16.89 18.07
CA ALA A 70 6.85 -17.05 19.48
C ALA A 70 5.45 -16.51 19.84
N HIS A 71 4.83 -15.73 18.95
CA HIS A 71 3.53 -15.09 19.17
C HIS A 71 2.39 -15.80 18.43
N GLY A 72 2.62 -17.02 17.93
CA GLY A 72 1.60 -17.83 17.27
C GLY A 72 1.33 -17.43 15.81
N TYR A 73 2.14 -16.53 15.24
CA TYR A 73 2.12 -16.23 13.81
C TYR A 73 3.15 -17.11 13.11
N TRP A 74 2.72 -17.83 12.08
CA TRP A 74 3.55 -18.83 11.37
C TRP A 74 3.86 -18.45 9.92
N ARG A 75 3.43 -17.27 9.46
CA ARG A 75 3.68 -16.81 8.08
C ARG A 75 4.42 -15.51 8.02
N ASP A 76 5.63 -15.61 7.51
CA ASP A 76 6.47 -14.47 7.23
C ASP A 76 6.23 -13.99 5.79
N VAL A 77 5.96 -12.70 5.63
CA VAL A 77 5.74 -12.03 4.35
C VAL A 77 6.97 -11.18 4.06
N PRO A 78 7.81 -11.56 3.08
CA PRO A 78 8.99 -10.77 2.78
C PRO A 78 8.59 -9.41 2.22
N VAL A 79 9.23 -8.35 2.71
CA VAL A 79 9.05 -6.97 2.23
C VAL A 79 10.03 -6.63 1.10
N GLY A 80 10.96 -7.55 0.78
CA GLY A 80 11.92 -7.42 -0.32
C GLY A 80 13.18 -6.66 0.08
N GLU A 81 13.46 -6.54 1.37
CA GLU A 81 14.66 -5.89 1.91
C GLU A 81 15.40 -6.87 2.80
N ALA A 82 16.46 -7.50 2.24
CA ALA A 82 17.12 -8.65 2.85
C ALA A 82 17.60 -8.44 4.30
N GLY A 83 18.03 -7.22 4.66
CA GLY A 83 18.41 -6.90 6.03
C GLY A 83 17.22 -6.88 6.98
N PHE A 84 16.10 -6.31 6.53
CA PHE A 84 14.87 -6.23 7.30
C PHE A 84 14.21 -7.62 7.43
N ASP A 85 14.07 -8.34 6.32
CA ASP A 85 13.45 -9.68 6.23
C ASP A 85 14.22 -10.72 7.06
N ARG A 86 15.52 -10.52 7.29
CA ARG A 86 16.32 -11.40 8.17
C ARG A 86 16.03 -11.15 9.65
N ASP A 87 15.80 -9.90 10.02
CA ASP A 87 15.78 -9.48 11.42
C ASP A 87 14.34 -9.34 11.97
N HIS A 88 13.33 -9.31 11.09
CA HIS A 88 11.93 -9.14 11.42
C HIS A 88 11.06 -10.15 10.67
N PHE A 89 10.17 -10.78 11.43
CA PHE A 89 9.01 -11.48 10.92
C PHE A 89 7.88 -10.50 10.66
N VAL A 90 7.25 -10.59 9.49
CA VAL A 90 6.10 -9.77 9.10
C VAL A 90 4.91 -10.66 8.79
N PHE A 91 3.77 -10.40 9.42
CA PHE A 91 2.49 -10.97 9.03
C PHE A 91 1.54 -9.85 8.66
N THR A 92 0.78 -10.04 7.58
CA THR A 92 -0.38 -9.18 7.32
C THR A 92 -1.49 -9.98 6.69
N ASP A 93 -2.73 -9.58 7.00
CA ASP A 93 -3.92 -10.10 6.33
C ASP A 93 -4.19 -9.44 4.95
N GLN A 94 -3.31 -8.53 4.51
CA GLN A 94 -3.34 -7.93 3.17
C GLN A 94 -1.91 -7.70 2.61
N PRO A 95 -1.15 -8.75 2.24
CA PRO A 95 0.24 -8.63 1.77
C PRO A 95 0.38 -7.81 0.49
N ALA A 96 -0.67 -7.78 -0.34
CA ALA A 96 -0.75 -6.92 -1.51
C ALA A 96 -0.55 -5.43 -1.13
N LEU A 97 -1.03 -5.04 0.05
CA LEU A 97 -0.94 -3.69 0.55
C LEU A 97 0.26 -3.46 1.46
N LEU A 98 1.06 -4.49 1.74
CA LEU A 98 2.24 -4.35 2.60
C LEU A 98 3.20 -3.25 2.12
N PRO A 99 3.48 -3.09 0.79
CA PRO A 99 4.29 -1.97 0.31
C PRO A 99 3.63 -0.59 0.51
N LEU A 100 2.30 -0.53 0.68
CA LEU A 100 1.56 0.71 0.96
C LEU A 100 1.66 1.13 2.43
N VAL A 101 1.78 0.15 3.34
CA VAL A 101 1.70 0.35 4.80
C VAL A 101 3.08 0.38 5.44
N LEU A 102 4.02 -0.41 4.93
CA LEU A 102 5.35 -0.59 5.50
C LEU A 102 6.44 -0.13 4.52
N GLY A 103 6.60 1.18 4.40
CA GLY A 103 7.61 1.81 3.55
C GLY A 103 9.01 1.85 4.17
N ALA A 104 9.94 2.53 3.48
CA ALA A 104 11.34 2.54 3.87
C ALA A 104 11.58 3.27 5.21
N VAL A 105 10.83 4.34 5.50
CA VAL A 105 11.02 5.11 6.74
C VAL A 105 10.53 4.30 7.94
N SER A 106 9.40 3.61 7.80
CA SER A 106 8.84 2.72 8.82
C SER A 106 9.76 1.55 9.12
N ARG A 107 10.32 0.92 8.07
CA ARG A 107 11.30 -0.17 8.23
C ARG A 107 12.56 0.30 8.94
N ALA A 108 13.09 1.48 8.60
CA ALA A 108 14.24 2.05 9.27
C ALA A 108 13.95 2.34 10.75
N ALA A 109 12.78 2.90 11.09
CA ALA A 109 12.37 3.17 12.46
C ALA A 109 12.22 1.87 13.29
N LEU A 110 11.64 0.83 12.69
CA LEU A 110 11.50 -0.49 13.33
C LEU A 110 12.88 -1.15 13.56
N SER A 111 13.80 -1.05 12.60
CA SER A 111 15.17 -1.57 12.73
C SER A 111 16.04 -0.80 13.73
N ALA A 112 15.85 0.51 13.83
CA ALA A 112 16.60 1.36 14.78
C ALA A 112 16.14 1.16 16.23
N GLY A 113 14.91 0.71 16.44
CA GLY A 113 14.38 0.44 17.77
C GLY A 113 14.81 -0.91 18.32
N SER A 114 15.46 -0.93 19.49
CA SER A 114 15.41 -2.11 20.38
C SER A 114 14.00 -2.20 20.98
N ILE A 115 13.09 -2.78 20.21
CA ILE A 115 11.81 -3.27 20.73
C ILE A 115 11.96 -4.79 20.69
N ASP A 116 12.59 -5.31 21.74
CA ASP A 116 13.02 -6.71 21.84
C ASP A 116 11.86 -7.72 21.76
N ASP A 117 10.60 -7.28 21.91
CA ASP A 117 9.42 -8.14 22.14
C ASP A 117 8.16 -7.77 21.32
N ALA A 118 8.33 -7.43 20.03
CA ALA A 118 7.29 -7.18 19.02
C ALA A 118 6.67 -5.77 19.02
N VAL A 119 6.53 -5.20 17.82
CA VAL A 119 5.66 -4.06 17.54
C VAL A 119 4.49 -4.61 16.74
N GLU A 120 3.39 -4.95 17.42
CA GLU A 120 2.17 -5.29 16.69
C GLU A 120 1.61 -4.00 16.08
N LEU A 121 1.52 -3.96 14.75
CA LEU A 121 1.02 -2.82 13.99
C LEU A 121 -0.44 -3.04 13.59
N HIS A 122 -1.37 -2.78 14.49
CA HIS A 122 -2.79 -2.98 14.18
C HIS A 122 -3.30 -1.82 13.33
N ALA A 123 -3.69 -2.07 12.08
CA ALA A 123 -4.34 -1.10 11.20
C ALA A 123 -5.82 -1.47 10.95
N ALA A 124 -6.65 -1.32 12.00
CA ALA A 124 -8.07 -1.63 11.92
C ALA A 124 -8.89 -0.34 11.78
N GLY A 125 -9.68 -0.25 10.70
CA GLY A 125 -10.54 0.89 10.42
C GLY A 125 -9.77 2.21 10.22
N ASP A 126 -9.93 3.15 11.16
CA ASP A 126 -9.36 4.50 11.12
C ASP A 126 -8.17 4.68 12.08
N ARG A 127 -7.62 3.59 12.64
CA ARG A 127 -6.53 3.67 13.61
C ARG A 127 -5.39 2.77 13.22
N VAL A 128 -4.18 3.32 13.32
CA VAL A 128 -2.95 2.55 13.30
C VAL A 128 -2.29 2.65 14.66
N GLY A 129 -2.06 1.49 15.27
CA GLY A 129 -1.51 1.39 16.60
C GLY A 129 -0.25 0.54 16.64
N THR A 130 0.65 0.86 17.57
CA THR A 130 1.78 0.00 17.91
C THR A 130 1.50 -0.64 19.25
N ARG A 131 1.93 -1.88 19.45
CA ARG A 131 1.87 -2.53 20.77
C ARG A 131 3.15 -3.29 21.03
N GLY A 132 3.73 -3.12 22.21
CA GLY A 132 5.00 -3.76 22.59
C GLY A 132 5.18 -3.89 24.09
N LEU A 133 6.02 -4.85 24.51
CA LEU A 133 6.42 -5.02 25.90
C LEU A 133 7.68 -4.20 26.18
N ILE A 134 7.65 -3.40 27.23
CA ILE A 134 8.74 -2.52 27.65
C ILE A 134 9.10 -2.74 29.12
N ARG A 135 10.36 -2.51 29.49
CA ARG A 135 10.85 -2.71 30.85
C ARG A 135 10.79 -1.40 31.65
N VAL A 136 10.69 -1.51 32.96
CA VAL A 136 10.95 -0.38 33.87
C VAL A 136 12.42 0.06 33.69
N GLY A 137 12.65 1.38 33.60
CA GLY A 137 13.96 1.99 33.38
C GLY A 137 14.37 2.17 31.91
N ASP A 138 13.51 1.77 30.96
CA ASP A 138 13.74 2.00 29.54
C ASP A 138 13.32 3.43 29.16
N ALA A 139 14.24 4.38 29.40
CA ALA A 139 14.02 5.81 29.21
C ALA A 139 13.46 6.15 27.81
N GLY A 140 13.92 5.46 26.76
CA GLY A 140 13.54 5.72 25.38
C GLY A 140 12.30 4.96 24.87
N ALA A 141 11.65 4.13 25.69
CA ALA A 141 10.58 3.25 25.23
C ALA A 141 9.43 4.01 24.55
N VAL A 142 8.95 5.07 25.20
CA VAL A 142 7.83 5.88 24.68
C VAL A 142 8.20 6.57 23.38
N GLN A 143 9.40 7.15 23.29
CA GLN A 143 9.87 7.84 22.08
C GLN A 143 9.97 6.88 20.89
N ARG A 144 10.49 5.65 21.08
CA ARG A 144 10.58 4.67 19.98
C ARG A 144 9.21 4.32 19.39
N HIS A 145 8.18 4.18 20.22
CA HIS A 145 6.81 3.95 19.74
C HIS A 145 6.26 5.15 18.96
N LEU A 146 6.58 6.38 19.38
CA LEU A 146 6.22 7.59 18.66
C LEU A 146 6.95 7.70 17.32
N ASP A 147 8.24 7.37 17.28
CA ASP A 147 9.04 7.39 16.05
C ASP A 147 8.47 6.45 15.00
N VAL A 148 8.04 5.24 15.40
CA VAL A 148 7.35 4.30 14.50
C VAL A 148 6.02 4.87 13.99
N GLN A 149 5.23 5.52 14.84
CA GLN A 149 3.97 6.16 14.41
C GLN A 149 4.21 7.31 13.42
N HIS A 150 5.22 8.14 13.66
CA HIS A 150 5.61 9.21 12.75
C HIS A 150 6.13 8.66 11.41
N ALA A 151 6.92 7.59 11.44
CA ALA A 151 7.43 6.93 10.25
C ALA A 151 6.31 6.32 9.39
N LEU A 152 5.34 5.63 10.00
CA LEU A 152 4.16 5.08 9.30
C LEU A 152 3.35 6.20 8.61
N ARG A 153 3.21 7.34 9.29
CA ARG A 153 2.56 8.52 8.70
C ARG A 153 3.36 9.11 7.54
N ALA A 154 4.67 9.22 7.69
CA ALA A 154 5.55 9.75 6.65
C ALA A 154 5.52 8.89 5.38
N ASP A 155 5.62 7.56 5.51
CA ASP A 155 5.56 6.65 4.36
C ASP A 155 4.21 6.73 3.64
N ARG A 156 3.11 6.78 4.38
CA ARG A 156 1.77 6.99 3.83
C ARG A 156 1.68 8.32 3.08
N GLN A 157 2.11 9.43 3.69
CA GLN A 157 2.07 10.75 3.07
C GLN A 157 2.93 10.80 1.81
N ALA A 158 4.11 10.20 1.83
CA ALA A 158 5.00 10.11 0.68
C ALA A 158 4.37 9.30 -0.46
N LEU A 159 3.73 8.18 -0.15
CA LEU A 159 3.01 7.36 -1.11
C LEU A 159 1.84 8.13 -1.76
N VAL A 160 0.96 8.72 -0.93
CA VAL A 160 -0.17 9.53 -1.40
C VAL A 160 0.34 10.71 -2.24
N GLY A 161 1.42 11.38 -1.79
CA GLY A 161 2.06 12.46 -2.52
C GLY A 161 2.61 12.04 -3.89
N ARG A 162 3.28 10.88 -3.98
CA ARG A 162 3.75 10.33 -5.27
C ARG A 162 2.58 10.05 -6.21
N TRP A 163 1.50 9.49 -5.67
CA TRP A 163 0.29 9.21 -6.44
C TRP A 163 -0.41 10.50 -6.90
N HIS A 164 -0.52 11.50 -6.03
CA HIS A 164 -1.03 12.82 -6.37
C HIS A 164 -0.20 13.49 -7.45
N ALA A 165 1.14 13.43 -7.38
CA ALA A 165 2.00 13.96 -8.42
C ALA A 165 1.76 13.25 -9.76
N ALA A 166 1.58 11.93 -9.74
CA ALA A 166 1.28 11.12 -10.91
C ALA A 166 -0.09 11.48 -11.52
N LEU A 167 -1.11 11.72 -10.69
CA LEU A 167 -2.44 12.19 -11.13
C LEU A 167 -2.43 13.64 -11.63
N ALA A 168 -1.69 14.53 -10.96
CA ALA A 168 -1.59 15.94 -11.35
C ALA A 168 -0.94 16.10 -12.72
N ALA A 169 0.04 15.24 -13.04
CA ALA A 169 0.62 15.16 -14.39
C ALA A 169 -0.40 14.70 -15.47
N GLY A 170 -1.53 14.10 -15.07
CA GLY A 170 -2.60 13.58 -15.94
C GLY A 170 -3.98 14.27 -15.84
N SER A 171 -4.04 15.47 -15.24
CA SER A 171 -5.21 16.37 -15.08
C SER A 171 -6.40 15.90 -14.21
N ALA A 172 -6.87 16.80 -13.32
CA ALA A 172 -7.32 16.53 -11.95
C ALA A 172 -8.82 16.63 -11.62
N ARG A 173 -9.23 15.96 -10.53
CA ARG A 173 -10.39 16.24 -9.63
C ARG A 173 -10.13 15.74 -8.19
N PRO A 174 -10.87 16.21 -7.16
CA PRO A 174 -10.54 15.98 -5.75
C PRO A 174 -10.75 14.52 -5.34
N LEU A 175 -9.82 14.02 -4.53
CA LEU A 175 -9.80 12.66 -3.99
C LEU A 175 -10.41 12.67 -2.58
N GLY A 176 -11.36 11.77 -2.33
CA GLY A 176 -11.84 11.46 -0.99
C GLY A 176 -10.94 10.47 -0.25
N ASP A 177 -11.20 10.25 1.03
CA ASP A 177 -10.44 9.33 1.87
C ASP A 177 -10.83 7.86 1.60
N TRP A 178 -10.02 7.19 0.74
CA TRP A 178 -9.74 5.75 0.52
C TRP A 178 -10.90 4.74 0.24
N PRO A 179 -10.73 3.76 -0.69
CA PRO A 179 -9.52 3.33 -1.44
C PRO A 179 -9.04 4.32 -2.52
N LEU A 180 -7.74 4.26 -2.86
CA LEU A 180 -7.05 5.18 -3.80
C LEU A 180 -7.69 5.13 -5.19
N SER A 181 -8.69 5.97 -5.40
CA SER A 181 -9.42 6.11 -6.65
C SER A 181 -9.37 7.57 -7.09
N GLY A 182 -9.04 7.82 -8.35
CA GLY A 182 -8.90 9.17 -8.89
C GLY A 182 -9.46 9.30 -10.29
N ILE A 183 -9.71 10.54 -10.71
CA ILE A 183 -10.11 10.82 -12.09
C ILE A 183 -8.95 11.55 -12.76
N MET A 184 -8.42 10.94 -13.81
CA MET A 184 -7.52 11.57 -14.77
C MET A 184 -8.35 12.08 -15.94
N THR A 185 -8.01 13.24 -16.48
CA THR A 185 -8.67 13.80 -17.67
C THR A 185 -7.68 13.83 -18.82
N THR A 186 -8.11 13.41 -20.00
CA THR A 186 -7.34 13.47 -21.25
C THR A 186 -7.98 14.48 -22.19
N ARG A 187 -7.45 14.65 -23.42
CA ARG A 187 -8.04 15.51 -24.45
C ARG A 187 -9.45 15.02 -24.84
N GLY A 188 -10.46 15.45 -24.08
CA GLY A 188 -11.88 15.17 -24.33
C GLY A 188 -12.46 13.93 -23.65
N ALA A 189 -11.69 13.17 -22.85
CA ALA A 189 -12.20 12.00 -22.13
C ALA A 189 -11.77 12.00 -20.65
N SER A 190 -12.64 11.50 -19.77
CA SER A 190 -12.29 11.22 -18.37
C SER A 190 -11.93 9.74 -18.23
N VAL A 191 -10.83 9.45 -17.54
CA VAL A 191 -10.37 8.12 -17.19
C VAL A 191 -10.44 7.99 -15.67
N SER A 192 -11.19 7.02 -15.16
CA SER A 192 -11.14 6.68 -13.74
C SER A 192 -9.98 5.74 -13.48
N LEU A 193 -9.26 5.96 -12.39
CA LEU A 193 -8.17 5.12 -11.95
C LEU A 193 -8.47 4.59 -10.54
N ASP A 194 -8.20 3.31 -10.31
CA ASP A 194 -8.52 2.60 -9.07
C ASP A 194 -7.42 1.57 -8.75
N VAL A 195 -7.34 1.08 -7.51
CA VAL A 195 -6.41 0.03 -7.09
C VAL A 195 -7.20 -1.21 -6.66
N ARG A 196 -6.97 -2.34 -7.34
CA ARG A 196 -7.67 -3.61 -7.09
C ARG A 196 -6.70 -4.74 -6.75
N TRP A 197 -7.13 -5.66 -5.91
CA TRP A 197 -6.43 -6.91 -5.65
C TRP A 197 -7.43 -8.02 -5.30
N ARG A 198 -7.01 -9.27 -5.47
CA ARG A 198 -7.75 -10.44 -5.02
C ARG A 198 -7.58 -10.55 -3.51
N ARG A 199 -8.68 -10.46 -2.76
CA ARG A 199 -8.69 -10.83 -1.34
C ARG A 199 -8.50 -12.35 -1.22
N PRO A 200 -7.57 -12.85 -0.41
CA PRO A 200 -7.45 -14.29 -0.17
C PRO A 200 -8.71 -14.81 0.56
N GLY A 201 -9.22 -15.96 0.13
CA GLY A 201 -10.41 -16.61 0.68
C GLY A 201 -10.10 -17.63 1.77
N SER A 202 -8.87 -18.15 1.84
CA SER A 202 -8.43 -19.05 2.90
C SER A 202 -7.22 -18.49 3.64
N ARG A 203 -6.70 -19.25 4.61
CA ARG A 203 -5.38 -19.03 5.21
C ARG A 203 -4.37 -19.96 4.54
N ASP A 204 -4.25 -20.03 3.22
CA ASP A 204 -3.21 -20.84 2.52
C ASP A 204 -2.02 -19.98 2.04
N ALA A 205 -0.77 -20.43 2.16
CA ALA A 205 0.39 -19.53 1.93
C ALA A 205 0.53 -19.14 0.45
N LEU A 206 0.22 -20.08 -0.43
CA LEU A 206 0.29 -19.88 -1.88
C LEU A 206 -0.82 -18.93 -2.35
N GLU A 207 -2.06 -19.14 -1.86
CA GLU A 207 -3.18 -18.26 -2.20
C GLU A 207 -2.90 -16.78 -1.84
N TRP A 208 -2.18 -16.57 -0.75
CA TRP A 208 -1.79 -15.25 -0.25
C TRP A 208 -0.69 -14.60 -1.08
N GLN A 209 0.32 -15.37 -1.50
CA GLN A 209 1.33 -14.89 -2.43
C GLN A 209 0.70 -14.50 -3.77
N GLU A 210 -0.23 -15.31 -4.25
CA GLU A 210 -1.01 -15.01 -5.45
C GLU A 210 -1.90 -13.77 -5.27
N ALA A 211 -2.53 -13.59 -4.10
CA ALA A 211 -3.28 -12.40 -3.76
C ALA A 211 -2.40 -11.14 -3.76
N ALA A 212 -1.19 -11.21 -3.20
CA ALA A 212 -0.22 -10.11 -3.28
C ALA A 212 0.18 -9.81 -4.73
N ALA A 213 0.49 -10.86 -5.49
CA ALA A 213 0.85 -10.78 -6.91
C ALA A 213 -0.33 -10.30 -7.79
N SER A 214 -1.55 -10.24 -7.26
CA SER A 214 -2.75 -9.77 -7.97
C SER A 214 -3.00 -8.27 -7.86
N LEU A 215 -2.18 -7.51 -7.11
CA LEU A 215 -2.34 -6.05 -7.01
C LEU A 215 -2.27 -5.39 -8.39
N ARG A 216 -3.29 -4.61 -8.76
CA ARG A 216 -3.38 -3.87 -10.01
C ARG A 216 -3.75 -2.42 -9.79
N THR A 217 -3.16 -1.56 -10.60
CA THR A 217 -3.73 -0.23 -10.88
C THR A 217 -4.61 -0.37 -12.10
N VAL A 218 -5.89 -0.03 -11.98
CA VAL A 218 -6.90 -0.18 -13.02
C VAL A 218 -7.23 1.19 -13.57
N LEU A 219 -7.08 1.39 -14.88
CA LEU A 219 -7.53 2.57 -15.59
C LEU A 219 -8.74 2.20 -16.44
N THR A 220 -9.81 2.96 -16.31
CA THR A 220 -11.02 2.80 -17.11
C THR A 220 -11.30 4.10 -17.85
N GLY A 221 -11.25 4.04 -19.19
CA GLY A 221 -11.58 5.14 -20.08
C GLY A 221 -12.77 4.80 -20.98
N PRO A 222 -13.19 5.73 -21.85
CA PRO A 222 -14.15 5.40 -22.89
C PRO A 222 -13.57 4.39 -23.88
N ALA A 223 -14.43 3.68 -24.61
CA ALA A 223 -14.07 2.84 -25.75
C ALA A 223 -14.81 3.34 -27.01
N LEU A 224 -14.26 3.03 -28.20
CA LEU A 224 -14.85 3.41 -29.50
C LEU A 224 -16.15 2.66 -29.86
N GLY A 225 -16.72 1.88 -28.95
CA GLY A 225 -17.78 0.93 -29.26
C GLY A 225 -17.28 -0.23 -30.12
N GLY A 226 -18.02 -1.34 -30.13
CA GLY A 226 -17.69 -2.52 -30.92
C GLY A 226 -17.89 -3.83 -30.18
N ALA A 227 -17.49 -4.93 -30.82
CA ALA A 227 -17.53 -6.25 -30.19
C ALA A 227 -16.56 -6.29 -28.99
N PRO A 228 -16.97 -6.86 -27.85
CA PRO A 228 -16.13 -6.94 -26.67
C PRO A 228 -14.89 -7.78 -26.96
N TRP A 229 -13.76 -7.33 -26.42
CA TRP A 229 -12.49 -8.04 -26.54
C TRP A 229 -11.64 -7.85 -25.29
N ARG A 230 -10.78 -8.84 -25.01
CA ARG A 230 -9.86 -8.82 -23.89
C ARG A 230 -8.53 -9.43 -24.29
N LEU A 231 -7.46 -8.81 -23.80
CA LEU A 231 -6.09 -9.25 -23.92
C LEU A 231 -5.53 -9.42 -22.52
N THR A 232 -5.00 -10.60 -22.24
CA THR A 232 -4.41 -10.93 -20.94
C THR A 232 -3.00 -11.42 -21.16
N GLU A 233 -2.03 -10.87 -20.44
CA GLU A 233 -0.64 -11.32 -20.50
C GLU A 233 -0.56 -12.78 -20.06
N VAL A 234 0.20 -13.58 -20.81
CA VAL A 234 0.36 -15.01 -20.56
C VAL A 234 1.82 -15.44 -20.61
N GLY A 235 2.11 -16.55 -19.91
CA GLY A 235 3.40 -17.21 -19.94
C GLY A 235 3.69 -17.95 -21.26
N LEU A 236 4.89 -18.52 -21.36
CA LEU A 236 5.29 -19.35 -22.49
C LEU A 236 4.44 -20.62 -22.62
N GLY A 237 4.14 -21.02 -23.85
CA GLY A 237 3.62 -22.36 -24.15
C GLY A 237 2.10 -22.48 -24.20
N LEU A 238 1.35 -21.37 -24.11
CA LEU A 238 -0.09 -21.44 -24.35
C LEU A 238 -0.40 -21.41 -25.86
N PRO A 239 -1.25 -22.33 -26.35
CA PRO A 239 -1.80 -22.21 -27.70
C PRO A 239 -2.64 -20.92 -27.79
N TRP A 240 -2.68 -20.30 -28.98
CA TRP A 240 -3.44 -19.06 -29.26
C TRP A 240 -2.87 -17.78 -28.62
N GLN A 241 -1.57 -17.76 -28.31
CA GLN A 241 -0.88 -16.55 -27.87
C GLN A 241 -0.52 -15.63 -29.05
N HIS A 242 -0.73 -14.33 -28.85
CA HIS A 242 -0.28 -13.26 -29.73
C HIS A 242 0.96 -12.60 -29.12
N GLN A 243 2.04 -12.52 -29.89
CA GLN A 243 3.25 -11.82 -29.47
C GLN A 243 3.13 -10.34 -29.81
N LEU A 244 3.44 -9.48 -28.83
CA LEU A 244 3.50 -8.04 -29.01
C LEU A 244 4.73 -7.49 -28.30
N GLY A 245 5.77 -7.17 -29.09
CA GLY A 245 7.09 -6.87 -28.58
C GLY A 245 7.68 -8.07 -27.81
N PRO A 246 8.22 -7.89 -26.59
CA PRO A 246 8.76 -8.98 -25.77
C PRO A 246 7.68 -9.76 -25.02
N ARG A 247 6.42 -9.30 -25.01
CA ARG A 247 5.33 -9.87 -24.20
C ARG A 247 4.38 -10.71 -25.06
N ARG A 248 3.62 -11.57 -24.39
CA ARG A 248 2.65 -12.47 -25.01
C ARG A 248 1.29 -12.28 -24.37
N PHE A 249 0.26 -12.26 -25.20
CA PHE A 249 -1.11 -12.04 -24.77
C PHE A 249 -2.03 -13.10 -25.35
N ALA A 250 -2.93 -13.64 -24.53
CA ALA A 250 -4.08 -14.39 -25.01
C ALA A 250 -5.21 -13.39 -25.31
N ALA A 251 -5.85 -13.55 -26.48
CA ALA A 251 -6.99 -12.73 -26.89
C ALA A 251 -8.30 -13.50 -26.72
N THR A 252 -9.31 -12.84 -26.18
CA THR A 252 -10.70 -13.27 -26.23
C THR A 252 -11.46 -12.21 -27.04
N GLY A 253 -12.12 -12.62 -28.13
CA GLY A 253 -12.73 -11.67 -29.08
C GLY A 253 -11.75 -11.18 -30.16
N PRO A 254 -12.17 -10.20 -30.99
CA PRO A 254 -11.32 -9.65 -32.04
C PRO A 254 -10.14 -8.87 -31.46
N LEU A 255 -9.01 -8.86 -32.17
CA LEU A 255 -7.88 -8.02 -31.78
C LEU A 255 -8.25 -6.54 -31.91
N PRO A 256 -7.78 -5.67 -31.00
CA PRO A 256 -8.07 -4.26 -31.09
C PRO A 256 -7.47 -3.62 -32.34
N PRO A 257 -8.06 -2.52 -32.83
CA PRO A 257 -7.44 -1.68 -33.84
C PRO A 257 -6.03 -1.28 -33.40
N ARG A 258 -5.09 -1.18 -34.34
CA ARG A 258 -3.71 -0.73 -34.08
C ARG A 258 -2.92 -1.60 -33.09
N TRP A 259 -3.32 -2.85 -32.89
CA TRP A 259 -2.62 -3.82 -32.03
C TRP A 259 -1.08 -3.76 -32.11
N PRO A 260 -0.45 -3.76 -33.30
CA PRO A 260 1.02 -3.67 -33.40
C PRO A 260 1.63 -2.38 -32.84
N LEU A 261 0.91 -1.26 -32.90
CA LEU A 261 1.37 0.05 -32.43
C LEU A 261 1.32 0.18 -30.90
N LEU A 262 0.59 -0.71 -30.22
CA LEU A 262 0.49 -0.70 -28.76
C LEU A 262 1.76 -1.23 -28.09
N ALA A 263 2.62 -1.99 -28.79
CA ALA A 263 3.74 -2.70 -28.19
C ALA A 263 4.65 -1.85 -27.28
N PRO A 264 5.10 -0.65 -27.70
CA PRO A 264 5.97 0.18 -26.86
C PRO A 264 5.24 0.69 -25.61
N ALA A 265 3.98 1.10 -25.77
CA ALA A 265 3.18 1.67 -24.69
C ALA A 265 2.74 0.61 -23.67
N LEU A 266 2.39 -0.61 -24.12
CA LEU A 266 2.09 -1.73 -23.21
C LEU A 266 3.30 -2.17 -22.38
N ALA A 267 4.50 -2.10 -22.97
CA ALA A 267 5.74 -2.41 -22.27
C ALA A 267 6.07 -1.32 -21.23
N GLY A 268 5.96 -0.04 -21.59
CA GLY A 268 6.23 1.09 -20.69
C GLY A 268 5.25 1.19 -19.51
N ALA A 269 3.97 0.89 -19.76
CA ALA A 269 2.92 0.90 -18.73
C ALA A 269 2.90 -0.34 -17.82
N ASP A 270 3.65 -1.39 -18.16
CA ASP A 270 3.55 -2.72 -17.53
C ASP A 270 2.11 -3.27 -17.49
N VAL A 271 1.44 -3.25 -18.65
CA VAL A 271 0.06 -3.74 -18.80
C VAL A 271 0.01 -5.27 -18.70
N VAL A 272 -0.81 -5.78 -17.79
CA VAL A 272 -1.07 -7.22 -17.63
C VAL A 272 -2.40 -7.65 -18.22
N ALA A 273 -3.36 -6.73 -18.33
CA ALA A 273 -4.59 -6.96 -19.08
C ALA A 273 -5.12 -5.66 -19.67
N LEU A 274 -5.79 -5.77 -20.81
CA LEU A 274 -6.46 -4.67 -21.51
C LEU A 274 -7.71 -5.24 -22.16
N GLY A 275 -8.84 -4.56 -22.06
CA GLY A 275 -10.06 -5.01 -22.73
C GLY A 275 -11.04 -3.87 -22.94
N ALA A 276 -11.90 -4.04 -23.95
CA ALA A 276 -13.05 -3.18 -24.17
C ALA A 276 -14.34 -3.97 -23.95
N ASP A 277 -15.26 -3.41 -23.17
CA ASP A 277 -16.61 -3.93 -22.98
C ASP A 277 -17.62 -2.82 -23.26
N GLY A 278 -18.30 -2.91 -24.41
CA GLY A 278 -19.24 -1.91 -24.88
C GLY A 278 -18.60 -0.51 -25.00
N SER A 279 -18.86 0.33 -24.00
CA SER A 279 -18.43 1.74 -23.94
C SER A 279 -17.20 1.99 -23.08
N ALA A 280 -16.66 0.97 -22.41
CA ALA A 280 -15.54 1.13 -21.47
C ALA A 280 -14.30 0.36 -21.93
N LEU A 281 -13.14 1.02 -21.87
CA LEU A 281 -11.83 0.43 -22.05
C LEU A 281 -11.16 0.31 -20.69
N THR A 282 -10.80 -0.90 -20.28
CA THR A 282 -10.13 -1.18 -19.00
C THR A 282 -8.69 -1.62 -19.25
N LEU A 283 -7.75 -1.01 -18.55
CA LEU A 283 -6.33 -1.37 -18.51
C LEU A 283 -5.99 -1.76 -17.08
N GLU A 284 -5.38 -2.93 -16.91
CA GLU A 284 -4.83 -3.38 -15.64
C GLU A 284 -3.30 -3.31 -15.73
N LEU A 285 -2.71 -2.47 -14.89
CA LEU A 285 -1.27 -2.33 -14.74
C LEU A 285 -0.81 -3.16 -13.55
N ARG A 286 0.39 -3.71 -13.62
CA ARG A 286 0.96 -4.47 -12.51
C ARG A 286 1.27 -3.56 -11.31
N GLY A 287 0.79 -3.93 -10.13
CA GLY A 287 1.09 -3.24 -8.89
C GLY A 287 0.58 -1.79 -8.85
N LEU A 288 1.31 -0.94 -8.12
CA LEU A 288 1.06 0.50 -8.04
C LEU A 288 1.81 1.20 -9.18
N ALA A 289 1.06 1.79 -10.11
CA ALA A 289 1.65 2.43 -11.26
C ALA A 289 2.42 3.71 -10.88
N SER A 290 3.64 3.83 -11.39
CA SER A 290 4.41 5.07 -11.38
C SER A 290 3.82 6.10 -12.35
N GLY A 291 4.19 7.39 -12.21
CA GLY A 291 3.76 8.44 -13.14
C GLY A 291 4.06 8.13 -14.60
N ARG A 292 5.24 7.58 -14.89
CA ARG A 292 5.60 7.12 -16.24
C ARG A 292 4.68 6.01 -16.75
N GLN A 293 4.38 5.01 -15.91
CA GLN A 293 3.45 3.93 -16.28
C GLN A 293 2.04 4.47 -16.54
N LEU A 294 1.59 5.47 -15.79
CA LEU A 294 0.31 6.13 -16.02
C LEU A 294 0.29 6.94 -17.33
N ASP A 295 1.39 7.63 -17.67
CA ASP A 295 1.52 8.32 -18.96
C ASP A 295 1.51 7.35 -20.14
N ASP A 296 2.24 6.24 -20.04
CA ASP A 296 2.25 5.20 -21.07
C ASP A 296 0.88 4.52 -21.19
N ALA A 297 0.19 4.28 -20.06
CA ALA A 297 -1.17 3.72 -20.05
C ALA A 297 -2.20 4.72 -20.64
N ARG A 298 -2.05 6.02 -20.36
CA ARG A 298 -2.85 7.07 -21.00
C ARG A 298 -2.69 7.01 -22.51
N ARG A 299 -1.45 6.87 -22.99
CA ARG A 299 -1.17 6.77 -24.43
C ARG A 299 -1.83 5.54 -25.07
N VAL A 300 -1.92 4.42 -24.36
CA VAL A 300 -2.67 3.23 -24.82
C VAL A 300 -4.15 3.57 -24.97
N ILE A 301 -4.76 4.23 -23.99
CA ILE A 301 -6.17 4.66 -24.07
C ILE A 301 -6.37 5.60 -25.26
N GLU A 302 -5.51 6.61 -25.43
CA GLU A 302 -5.58 7.56 -26.55
C GLU A 302 -5.50 6.85 -27.91
N LEU A 303 -4.56 5.92 -28.09
CA LEU A 303 -4.42 5.15 -29.34
C LEU A 303 -5.66 4.31 -29.69
N LEU A 304 -6.40 3.88 -28.66
CA LEU A 304 -7.59 3.03 -28.77
C LEU A 304 -8.91 3.81 -28.76
N THR A 305 -8.90 5.08 -28.35
CA THR A 305 -10.10 5.95 -28.27
C THR A 305 -10.14 7.02 -29.34
N GLU A 306 -8.99 7.52 -29.80
CA GLU A 306 -8.93 8.42 -30.94
C GLU A 306 -9.04 7.62 -32.24
N ALA A 307 -10.29 7.47 -32.74
CA ALA A 307 -10.50 7.38 -34.18
C ALA A 307 -9.78 8.58 -34.78
N ALA A 308 -8.80 8.37 -35.67
CA ALA A 308 -7.92 9.43 -36.15
C ALA A 308 -8.72 10.68 -36.55
N ALA A 309 -8.71 11.72 -35.72
CA ALA A 309 -8.88 13.06 -36.23
C ALA A 309 -7.82 13.22 -37.33
N PRO A 310 -8.13 13.86 -38.46
CA PRO A 310 -7.19 14.04 -39.58
C PRO A 310 -5.83 14.64 -39.17
N THR A 311 -5.74 15.22 -37.96
CA THR A 311 -4.60 15.90 -37.36
C THR A 311 -3.77 15.03 -36.40
N SER A 312 -4.09 13.74 -36.20
CA SER A 312 -3.30 12.88 -35.29
C SER A 312 -1.92 12.58 -35.90
N PRO A 313 -0.81 12.79 -35.17
CA PRO A 313 0.55 12.51 -35.65
C PRO A 313 0.87 11.01 -35.76
N TYR A 314 -0.10 10.14 -35.47
CA TYR A 314 0.00 8.69 -35.49
C TYR A 314 -0.81 8.04 -36.64
N ARG A 315 -1.10 8.82 -37.70
CA ARG A 315 -1.59 8.30 -38.99
C ARG A 315 -0.47 7.68 -39.80
#